data_AF-A0A2Z6CSX0-F1
#
_entry.id   AF-A0A2Z6CSX0-F1
#
_cell.length_a   1.000
_cell.length_b   1.000
_cell.length_c   1.000
_cell.angle_alpha   90.00
_cell.angle_beta   90.00
_cell.angle_gamma   90.00
#
_symmetry.space_group_name_H-M   'P 1'
#
loop_
_entity.id
_entity.type
_entity.pdbx_description
1 polymer ?
#
loop_
_entity_poly.entity_id
_entity_poly.type
_entity_poly.pdbx_seq_one_letter_code
_entity_poly.pdbx_strand_id
1 'polypeptide(L)'
;MNNKKKTSRFDDLIDAARSRQLRDQLPTVDEKPTSRTKSTDPDYIRTTIYLPKQLHRQLKSAAVSQERQMSDIVTELIEQWLLTQSD
;
A
#
# COMPACT_ATOMS: atom_id res chain seq x y z
N MET A 1 30.61 -19.80 40.37
CA MET A 1 29.82 -18.56 40.55
C MET A 1 29.52 -17.99 39.17
N ASN A 2 28.35 -18.29 38.59
CA ASN A 2 28.01 -17.91 37.21
C ASN A 2 27.31 -16.55 37.16
N ASN A 3 28.06 -15.50 36.79
CA ASN A 3 27.49 -14.19 36.47
C ASN A 3 26.83 -14.24 35.08
N LYS A 4 25.55 -14.60 35.01
CA LYS A 4 24.71 -14.31 33.84
C LYS A 4 24.51 -12.79 33.79
N LYS A 5 25.32 -12.09 33.00
CA LYS A 5 25.11 -10.67 32.68
C LYS A 5 23.73 -10.56 32.04
N LYS A 6 22.84 -9.75 32.62
CA LYS A 6 21.54 -9.41 32.02
C LYS A 6 21.83 -8.57 30.78
N THR A 7 21.83 -9.18 29.60
CA THR A 7 21.85 -8.45 28.34
C THR A 7 20.53 -7.69 28.23
N SER A 8 20.62 -6.40 27.91
CA SER A 8 19.45 -5.55 27.80
C SER A 8 18.63 -6.01 26.59
N ARG A 9 17.30 -5.93 26.65
CA ARG A 9 16.44 -6.23 25.48
C ARG A 9 16.76 -5.33 24.28
N PHE A 10 17.39 -4.18 24.55
CA PHE A 10 17.92 -3.30 23.52
C PHE A 10 19.14 -3.90 22.81
N ASP A 11 20.03 -4.62 23.51
CA ASP A 11 21.20 -5.24 22.90
C ASP A 11 20.78 -6.32 21.90
N ASP A 12 19.77 -7.14 22.26
CA ASP A 12 19.22 -8.17 21.36
C ASP A 12 18.62 -7.55 20.09
N LEU A 13 17.95 -6.40 20.21
CA LEU A 13 17.37 -5.67 19.06
C LEU A 13 18.44 -5.04 18.18
N ILE A 14 19.48 -4.45 18.78
CA ILE A 14 20.60 -3.83 18.06
C ILE A 14 21.41 -4.91 17.32
N ASP A 15 21.58 -6.09 17.92
CA ASP A 15 22.28 -7.21 17.29
C ASP A 15 21.44 -7.85 16.17
N ALA A 16 20.13 -7.96 16.37
CA ALA A 16 19.19 -8.35 15.32
C ALA A 16 19.16 -7.38 14.13
N ALA A 17 19.34 -6.07 14.36
CA ALA A 17 19.44 -5.08 13.30
C ALA A 17 20.77 -5.18 12.53
N ARG A 18 21.89 -5.39 13.23
CA ARG A 18 23.22 -5.57 12.60
C ARG A 18 23.31 -6.84 11.76
N SER A 19 22.75 -7.94 12.25
CA SER A 19 22.71 -9.20 11.49
C SER A 19 21.86 -9.10 10.21
N ARG A 20 20.88 -8.19 10.17
CA ARG A 20 20.07 -7.92 8.97
C ARG A 20 20.87 -7.18 7.89
N GLN A 21 21.72 -6.22 8.24
CA GLN A 21 22.61 -5.54 7.29
C GLN A 21 23.63 -6.47 6.63
N LEU A 22 24.06 -7.54 7.31
CA LEU A 22 24.98 -8.53 6.72
C LEU A 22 24.27 -9.42 5.67
N ARG A 23 22.94 -9.57 5.74
CA ARG A 23 22.14 -10.30 4.74
C ARG A 23 21.88 -9.51 3.47
N ASP A 24 22.03 -8.19 3.47
CA ASP A 24 21.81 -7.38 2.27
C ASP A 24 23.00 -7.44 1.27
N GLN A 25 24.02 -8.26 1.54
CA GLN A 25 25.07 -8.63 0.58
C GLN A 25 24.73 -9.91 -0.22
N LEU A 26 23.45 -10.18 -0.50
CA LEU A 26 23.08 -11.18 -1.51
C LEU A 26 23.19 -10.59 -2.92
N PRO A 27 23.59 -11.37 -3.94
CA PRO A 27 23.62 -10.92 -5.32
C PRO A 27 22.22 -10.46 -5.74
N THR A 28 22.16 -9.35 -6.47
CA THR A 28 20.94 -8.76 -7.02
C THR A 28 20.22 -9.79 -7.89
N VAL A 29 19.22 -10.46 -7.32
CA VAL A 29 18.28 -11.28 -8.07
C VAL A 29 17.46 -10.32 -8.91
N ASP A 30 17.45 -10.52 -10.23
CA ASP A 30 16.55 -9.82 -11.14
C ASP A 30 15.13 -9.85 -10.58
N GLU A 31 14.65 -8.69 -10.11
CA GLU A 31 13.30 -8.51 -9.61
C GLU A 31 12.34 -8.72 -10.79
N LYS A 32 11.82 -9.95 -10.93
CA LYS A 32 10.58 -10.18 -11.69
C LYS A 32 9.57 -9.13 -11.25
N PRO A 33 8.89 -8.43 -12.17
CA PRO A 33 8.03 -7.31 -11.81
C PRO A 33 6.96 -7.81 -10.85
N THR A 34 7.14 -7.47 -9.58
CA THR A 34 6.14 -7.64 -8.55
C THR A 34 4.90 -6.91 -9.03
N SER A 35 3.78 -7.62 -9.15
CA SER A 35 2.45 -7.12 -9.49
C SER A 35 2.36 -5.60 -9.33
N ARG A 36 2.39 -4.86 -10.45
CA ARG A 36 2.41 -3.39 -10.43
C ARG A 36 1.18 -2.92 -9.67
N THR A 37 1.41 -2.39 -8.47
CA THR A 37 0.35 -1.73 -7.71
C THR A 37 -0.08 -0.47 -8.46
N LYS A 38 -1.33 -0.01 -8.27
CA LYS A 38 -1.84 1.19 -8.97
C LYS A 38 -0.97 2.45 -8.78
N SER A 39 -0.20 2.53 -7.69
CA SER A 39 0.75 3.63 -7.46
C SER A 39 2.03 3.56 -8.27
N THR A 40 2.39 2.39 -8.78
CA THR A 40 3.60 2.13 -9.58
C THR A 40 3.29 1.92 -11.06
N ASP A 41 2.01 1.97 -11.42
CA ASP A 41 1.55 1.84 -12.79
C ASP A 41 1.60 3.21 -13.49
N PRO A 42 2.33 3.35 -14.61
CA PRO A 42 2.44 4.62 -15.34
C PRO A 42 1.11 5.12 -15.92
N ASP A 43 0.12 4.24 -16.10
CA ASP A 43 -1.19 4.61 -16.65
C ASP A 43 -2.11 5.26 -15.60
N TYR A 44 -1.68 5.36 -14.33
CA TYR A 44 -2.47 5.90 -13.23
C TYR A 44 -1.83 7.15 -12.61
N ILE A 45 -2.66 8.16 -12.34
CA ILE A 45 -2.29 9.34 -11.56
C ILE A 45 -3.09 9.34 -10.25
N ARG A 46 -2.43 9.56 -9.11
CA ARG A 46 -3.10 9.66 -7.81
C ARG A 46 -3.88 10.96 -7.71
N THR A 47 -5.19 10.85 -7.49
CA THR A 47 -6.08 11.97 -7.22
C THR A 47 -6.59 11.92 -5.79
N THR A 48 -6.52 13.05 -5.07
CA THR A 48 -7.06 13.17 -3.70
C THR A 48 -8.20 14.17 -3.70
N ILE A 49 -9.38 13.75 -3.22
CA ILE A 49 -10.58 14.59 -3.15
C ILE A 49 -11.24 14.48 -1.78
N TYR A 50 -11.92 15.55 -1.36
CA TYR A 50 -12.76 15.53 -0.17
C TYR A 50 -14.16 15.02 -0.52
N LEU A 51 -14.66 14.06 0.24
CA LEU A 51 -16.04 13.57 0.17
C LEU A 51 -16.74 13.79 1.51
N PRO A 52 -18.05 14.09 1.53
CA PRO A 52 -18.83 14.04 2.76
C PRO A 52 -18.67 12.68 3.45
N LYS A 53 -18.56 12.68 4.79
CA LYS A 53 -18.29 11.45 5.57
C LYS A 53 -19.30 10.34 5.28
N GLN A 54 -20.57 10.69 5.14
CA GLN A 54 -21.63 9.74 4.82
C GLN A 54 -21.43 9.12 3.43
N LEU A 55 -21.13 9.95 2.43
CA LEU A 55 -20.88 9.48 1.06
C LEU A 55 -19.67 8.54 1.00
N HIS A 56 -18.57 8.89 1.67
CA HIS A 56 -17.39 8.01 1.74
C HIS A 56 -17.73 6.64 2.37
N ARG A 57 -18.53 6.63 3.45
CA ARG A 57 -18.98 5.37 4.08
C ARG A 57 -19.84 4.53 3.14
N GLN A 58 -20.76 5.16 2.42
CA GLN A 58 -21.61 4.49 1.43
C GLN A 58 -20.78 3.90 0.28
N LEU A 59 -19.84 4.68 -0.27
CA LEU A 59 -18.92 4.20 -1.30
C LEU A 59 -18.11 2.99 -0.83
N LYS A 60 -17.56 3.05 0.38
CA LYS A 60 -16.81 1.92 0.95
C LYS A 60 -17.69 0.68 1.12
N SER A 61 -18.92 0.86 1.61
CA SER A 61 -19.88 -0.24 1.77
C SER A 61 -20.24 -0.87 0.43
N ALA A 62 -20.50 -0.06 -0.59
CA ALA A 62 -20.81 -0.53 -1.93
C ALA A 62 -19.63 -1.29 -2.55
N ALA A 63 -18.41 -0.77 -2.41
CA ALA A 63 -17.19 -1.42 -2.88
C ALA A 63 -17.01 -2.83 -2.27
N VAL A 64 -17.20 -2.95 -0.94
CA VAL A 64 -17.15 -4.26 -0.27
C VAL A 64 -18.26 -5.19 -0.77
N SER A 65 -19.50 -4.69 -0.87
CA SER A 65 -20.64 -5.50 -1.31
C SER A 65 -20.52 -6.01 -2.75
N GLN A 66 -19.80 -5.28 -3.62
CA GLN A 66 -19.62 -5.63 -5.03
C GLN A 66 -18.29 -6.34 -5.30
N GLU A 67 -17.45 -6.55 -4.28
CA GLU A 67 -16.07 -7.06 -4.42
C GLU A 67 -15.23 -6.22 -5.41
N ARG A 68 -15.46 -4.91 -5.46
CA ARG A 68 -14.78 -3.95 -6.35
C ARG A 68 -13.88 -2.99 -5.58
N GLN A 69 -12.87 -2.44 -6.25
CA GLN A 69 -12.07 -1.35 -5.69
C GLN A 69 -12.86 -0.03 -5.78
N MET A 70 -12.79 0.81 -4.74
CA MET A 70 -13.42 2.13 -4.76
C MET A 70 -12.94 3.01 -5.92
N SER A 71 -11.66 2.87 -6.31
CA SER A 71 -11.12 3.60 -7.46
C SER A 71 -11.85 3.27 -8.75
N ASP A 72 -12.24 2.01 -8.94
CA ASP A 72 -12.85 1.56 -10.21
C ASP A 72 -14.27 2.10 -10.32
N ILE A 73 -15.00 2.11 -9.20
CA ILE A 73 -16.33 2.73 -9.09
C ILE A 73 -16.25 4.23 -9.38
N VAL A 74 -15.26 4.92 -8.79
CA VAL A 74 -15.09 6.37 -9.00
C VAL A 74 -14.68 6.68 -10.43
N THR A 75 -13.78 5.91 -11.04
CA THR A 75 -13.38 6.08 -12.45
C THR A 75 -14.60 5.95 -13.37
N GLU A 76 -15.40 4.88 -13.22
CA GLU A 76 -16.59 4.65 -14.05
C GLU A 76 -17.60 5.81 -13.93
N LEU A 77 -17.85 6.29 -12.71
CA LEU A 77 -18.76 7.43 -12.48
C LEU A 77 -18.23 8.73 -13.11
N ILE A 78 -16.92 8.97 -13.06
CA ILE A 78 -16.29 10.15 -13.66
C ILE A 78 -16.36 10.06 -15.19
N GLU A 79 -16.06 8.90 -15.78
CA GLU A 79 -16.16 8.66 -17.23
C GLU A 79 -17.58 8.89 -17.72
N GLN A 80 -18.58 8.31 -17.04
CA GLN A 80 -20.00 8.51 -17.35
C GLN A 80 -20.39 9.99 -17.26
N TRP A 81 -19.97 10.68 -16.21
CA TRP A 81 -20.24 12.11 -16.07
C TRP A 81 -19.61 12.93 -17.20
N LEU A 82 -18.35 12.67 -17.56
CA LEU A 82 -17.67 13.38 -18.65
C LEU A 82 -18.34 13.17 -20.02
N LEU A 83 -18.86 11.97 -20.28
CA LEU A 83 -19.63 11.70 -21.50
C LEU A 83 -20.87 12.60 -21.59
N THR A 84 -21.58 12.81 -20.47
CA THR A 84 -22.77 13.70 -20.46
C THR A 84 -22.44 15.18 -20.65
N GLN A 85 -21.17 15.59 -20.49
CA GLN A 85 -20.74 16.99 -20.68
C GLN A 85 -20.16 17.25 -22.08
N SER A 86 -19.97 16.18 -22.87
CA SER A 86 -19.39 16.25 -24.21
C SER A 86 -20.44 16.34 -25.32
N ASP A 87 -21.72 16.24 -24.95
CA ASP A 87 -22.91 16.53 -25.77
C ASP A 87 -23.39 17.97 -25.54
#